data_AF-A0A1G6CTM1-F1
#
_entry.id   AF-A0A1G6CTM1-F1
#
_cell.length_a   1.000
_cell.length_b   1.000
_cell.length_c   1.000
_cell.angle_alpha   90.00
_cell.angle_beta   90.00
_cell.angle_gamma   90.00
#
_symmetry.space_group_name_H-M   'P 1'
#
loop_
_entity.id
_entity.type
_entity.pdbx_description
1 polymer ?
#
loop_
_entity_poly.entity_id
_entity_poly.type
_entity_poly.pdbx_seq_one_letter_code
_entity_poly.pdbx_strand_id
1 'polypeptide(L)' 'MRSLFILLLCAAAIGCSSTSTPTTSSKLVVDHDRVEAIERVATVTDVEVYWINPPKKRVNTTDN' A
#
# COMPACT_ATOMS: atom_id res chain seq x y z
N MET A 1 41.97 7.56 32.34
CA MET A 1 40.81 6.65 32.12
C MET A 1 39.50 7.37 31.75
N ARG A 2 39.41 8.70 31.81
CA ARG A 2 38.19 9.45 31.42
C ARG A 2 38.05 9.66 29.90
N SER A 3 39.17 9.76 29.18
CA SER A 3 39.19 10.07 27.75
C SER A 3 38.75 8.91 26.85
N LEU A 4 38.82 7.66 27.34
CA LEU A 4 38.43 6.48 26.57
C LEU A 4 36.90 6.35 26.44
N PHE A 5 36.15 6.79 27.46
CA PHE A 5 34.69 6.76 27.46
C PHE A 5 34.07 7.74 26.48
N ILE A 6 34.72 8.90 26.26
CA ILE A 6 34.24 9.93 25.33
C ILE A 6 34.32 9.41 23.88
N LEU A 7 35.37 8.66 23.55
CA LEU A 7 35.58 8.12 22.21
C LEU A 7 34.59 7.00 21.88
N LEU A 8 34.19 6.20 22.88
CA LEU A 8 33.19 5.14 22.74
C LEU A 8 31.78 5.71 22.51
N LEU A 9 31.45 6.83 23.16
CA LEU A 9 30.17 7.53 22.98
C LEU A 9 30.04 8.17 21.58
N CYS A 10 31.13 8.68 21.01
CA CYS A 10 31.12 9.20 19.64
C CYS A 10 30.94 8.10 18.59
N ALA A 11 31.47 6.89 18.81
CA ALA A 11 31.32 5.78 17.88
C ALA A 11 29.87 5.24 17.83
N ALA A 12 29.13 5.33 18.93
CA ALA A 12 27.72 4.89 19.00
C ALA A 12 26.75 5.83 18.26
N ALA A 13 27.14 7.08 17.97
CA ALA A 13 26.27 8.07 17.34
C ALA A 13 26.23 7.98 15.80
N ILE A 14 27.13 7.22 15.16
CA ILE A 14 27.20 7.09 13.69
C ILE A 14 26.25 5.98 13.18
N GLY A 15 25.67 5.18 14.08
CA GLY A 15 24.83 4.03 13.72
C GLY A 15 23.34 4.29 13.52
N CYS A 16 22.87 5.54 13.70
CA CYS A 16 21.46 5.86 13.51
C CYS A 16 21.20 6.56 12.18
N SER A 17 20.27 5.97 11.44
CA SER A 17 19.29 6.66 10.60
C SER A 17 19.57 6.69 9.10
N SER A 18 19.27 5.56 8.48
CA SER A 18 18.47 5.56 7.26
C SER A 18 17.61 4.31 7.24
N THR A 19 16.66 4.22 8.19
CA THR A 19 15.49 3.37 8.00
C THR A 19 14.74 3.95 6.80
N SER A 20 14.91 3.34 5.63
CA SER A 20 14.12 3.65 4.45
C SER A 20 12.65 3.43 4.80
N THR A 21 11.91 4.51 5.01
CA THR A 21 10.46 4.44 5.18
C THR A 21 9.92 3.80 3.91
N PRO A 22 9.28 2.62 3.95
CA PRO A 22 8.70 2.03 2.77
C PRO A 22 7.64 3.00 2.25
N THR A 23 7.88 3.58 1.08
CA THR A 23 6.90 4.42 0.41
C THR A 23 5.74 3.51 0.04
N THR A 24 4.70 3.53 0.86
CA THR A 24 3.48 2.77 0.56
C THR A 24 2.77 3.48 -0.58
N SER A 25 3.01 3.02 -1.80
CA SER A 25 2.28 3.49 -2.97
C SER A 25 0.89 2.85 -2.95
N SER A 26 -0.16 3.63 -3.17
CA SER A 26 -1.52 3.08 -3.30
C SER A 26 -2.07 3.43 -4.68
N LYS A 27 -2.64 2.43 -5.35
CA LYS A 27 -3.32 2.62 -6.64
C LYS A 27 -4.78 2.21 -6.56
N LEU A 28 -5.62 2.92 -7.29
CA LEU A 28 -7.01 2.52 -7.49
C LEU A 28 -7.07 1.53 -8.66
N VAL A 29 -7.62 0.36 -8.41
CA VAL A 29 -7.87 -0.68 -9.42
C VAL A 29 -9.34 -1.02 -9.46
N VAL A 30 -9.84 -1.49 -10.58
CA VAL A 30 -11.24 -1.95 -10.69
C VAL A 30 -11.45 -3.12 -9.75
N ASP A 31 -12.57 -3.10 -9.02
CA ASP A 31 -12.96 -4.17 -8.11
C ASP A 31 -13.77 -5.24 -8.86
N HIS A 32 -13.06 -6.14 -9.53
CA HIS A 32 -13.65 -7.17 -10.39
C HIS A 32 -14.65 -8.06 -9.66
N ASP A 33 -14.36 -8.44 -8.41
CA ASP A 33 -15.25 -9.30 -7.60
C ASP A 33 -16.63 -8.64 -7.43
N ARG A 34 -16.65 -7.32 -7.23
CA ARG A 34 -17.87 -6.54 -7.07
C ARG A 34 -18.60 -6.32 -8.39
N VAL A 35 -17.86 -6.09 -9.48
CA VAL A 35 -18.45 -6.00 -10.82
C VAL A 35 -19.15 -7.31 -11.18
N GLU A 36 -18.46 -8.44 -10.98
CA GLU A 36 -19.00 -9.77 -11.29
C GLU A 36 -20.24 -10.10 -10.45
N ALA A 37 -20.23 -9.75 -9.16
CA ALA A 37 -21.40 -9.94 -8.30
C ALA A 37 -22.62 -9.17 -8.83
N ILE A 38 -22.43 -7.93 -9.30
CA ILE A 38 -23.53 -7.11 -9.83
C ILE A 38 -24.01 -7.67 -11.17
N GLU A 39 -23.10 -8.02 -12.08
CA GLU A 39 -23.47 -8.58 -13.38
C GLU A 39 -24.18 -9.93 -13.27
N ARG A 40 -23.80 -10.74 -12.28
CA ARG A 40 -24.49 -12.00 -11.98
C ARG A 40 -25.95 -11.76 -11.58
N VAL A 41 -26.23 -10.77 -10.73
CA VAL A 41 -27.61 -10.42 -10.37
C VAL A 41 -28.34 -9.86 -11.58
N ALA A 42 -27.71 -8.94 -12.31
CA ALA A 42 -28.28 -8.31 -13.50
C ALA A 42 -28.75 -9.36 -14.53
N THR A 43 -27.93 -10.38 -14.76
CA THR A 43 -28.24 -11.52 -15.64
C THR A 43 -29.47 -12.29 -15.16
N VAL A 44 -29.58 -12.57 -13.86
CA VAL A 44 -30.73 -13.29 -13.28
C VAL A 44 -32.01 -12.46 -13.33
N THR A 45 -31.88 -11.13 -13.25
CA THR A 45 -33.02 -10.19 -13.27
C THR A 45 -33.38 -9.66 -14.65
N ASP A 46 -32.69 -10.11 -15.70
CA ASP A 46 -32.87 -9.63 -17.09
C ASP A 46 -32.71 -8.10 -17.23
N VAL A 47 -31.70 -7.54 -16.56
CA VAL A 47 -31.36 -6.11 -16.61
C VAL A 47 -29.98 -5.94 -17.24
N GLU A 48 -29.84 -4.97 -18.14
CA GLU A 48 -28.56 -4.63 -18.74
C GLU A 48 -27.86 -3.52 -17.93
N VAL A 49 -26.58 -3.73 -17.60
CA VAL A 49 -25.78 -2.80 -16.78
C VAL A 49 -24.69 -2.17 -17.65
N TYR A 50 -24.68 -0.84 -17.66
CA TYR A 50 -23.65 -0.05 -18.35
C TYR A 50 -22.79 0.72 -17.35
N TRP A 51 -21.48 0.48 -17.35
CA TRP A 51 -20.54 1.12 -16.44
C TRP A 51 -19.96 2.41 -17.04
N ILE A 52 -20.34 3.58 -16.50
CA ILE A 52 -19.66 4.85 -16.81
C ILE A 52 -18.36 4.97 -16.00
N ASN A 53 -18.38 4.54 -14.74
CA ASN A 53 -17.20 4.44 -13.87
C ASN A 53 -17.36 3.21 -12.98
N PRO A 54 -16.71 2.07 -13.30
CA PRO A 54 -16.87 0.84 -12.53
C PRO A 54 -16.33 1.01 -11.11
N PRO A 55 -16.84 0.23 -10.13
CA PRO A 55 -16.36 0.27 -8.76
C PRO A 55 -14.87 -0.04 -8.70
N LYS A 56 -14.13 0.69 -7.86
CA LYS A 56 -12.68 0.58 -7.68
C LYS A 56 -12.34 0.32 -6.23
N LYS A 57 -11.30 -0.48 -6.00
CA LYS A 57 -10.67 -0.69 -4.69
C LYS A 57 -9.27 -0.10 -4.66
N ARG A 58 -8.85 0.32 -3.46
CA ARG A 58 -7.48 0.76 -3.22
C ARG A 58 -6.63 -0.45 -2.93
N VAL A 59 -5.54 -0.61 -3.68
CA VAL A 59 -4.54 -1.64 -3.43
C VAL A 59 -3.24 -0.95 -3.07
N ASN A 60 -2.65 -1.37 -1.94
CA ASN A 60 -1.34 -0.91 -1.52
C ASN A 60 -0.29 -1.76 -2.24
N THR A 61 0.61 -1.11 -2.98
CA THR A 61 1.82 -1.72 -3.51
C THR A 61 2.95 -1.36 -2.56
N THR A 62 3.54 -2.37 -1.93
CA THR A 62 4.82 -2.21 -1.25
C THR A 62 5.90 -2.42 -2.29
N ASP A 63 6.52 -1.33 -2.74
CA ASP A 63 7.71 -1.42 -3.58
C ASP A 63 8.85 -1.92 -2.70
N ASN A 64 9.36 -3.12 -3.00
CA ASN A 64 10.49 -3.77 -2.33
C ASN A 64 11.78 -3.52 -3.10
#